data_AF-A0A3C0N0G7-F1
#
_entry.id   AF-A0A3C0N0G7-F1
#
_cell.length_a   1.000
_cell.length_b   1.000
_cell.length_c   1.000
_cell.angle_alpha   90.00
_cell.angle_beta   90.00
_cell.angle_gamma   90.00
#
_symmetry.space_group_name_H-M   'P 1'
#
loop_
_entity.id
_entity.type
_entity.pdbx_description
1 polymer ?
#
loop_
_entity_poly.entity_id
_entity_poly.type
_entity_poly.pdbx_seq_one_letter_code
_entity_poly.pdbx_strand_id
1 'polypeptide(L)' 'MENRELIEKIRQIKAEKNYTLYDLSKKLDVQVTTLERWLKTNRINRVYASWVVDKLGLK' A
#
# COMPACT_ATOMS: atom_id res chain seq x y z
N MET A 1 4.33 12.13 8.11
CA MET A 1 4.10 10.73 7.68
C MET A 1 5.25 10.32 6.79
N GLU A 2 6.23 9.64 7.37
CA GLU A 2 7.29 9.04 6.57
C GLU A 2 6.69 7.90 5.76
N ASN A 3 7.13 7.74 4.51
CA ASN A 3 6.66 6.68 3.61
C ASN A 3 6.66 5.29 4.26
N ARG A 4 7.53 5.06 5.24
CA ARG A 4 7.63 3.83 6.02
C ARG A 4 6.36 3.50 6.82
N GLU A 5 5.72 4.49 7.47
CA GLU A 5 4.51 4.26 8.28
C GLU A 5 3.35 3.76 7.41
N LEU A 6 3.18 4.35 6.22
CA LEU A 6 2.14 3.95 5.28
C LEU A 6 2.38 2.52 4.76
N ILE A 7 3.64 2.14 4.53
CA ILE A 7 4.00 0.78 4.12
C ILE A 7 3.66 -0.23 5.20
N GLU A 8 3.95 0.06 6.47
CA GLU A 8 3.58 -0.82 7.58
C GLU A 8 2.05 -0.94 7.70
N LYS A 9 1.29 0.14 7.52
CA LYS A 9 -0.19 0.06 7.46
C LYS A 9 -0.68 -0.82 6.31
N ILE A 10 -0.07 -0.72 5.12
CA ILE A 10 -0.41 -1.61 3.98
C ILE A 10 -0.15 -3.07 4.37
N ARG A 11 0.97 -3.37 5.04
CA ARG A 11 1.30 -4.73 5.50
C ARG A 11 0.32 -5.24 6.54
N GLN A 12 -0.08 -4.41 7.50
CA GLN A 12 -1.09 -4.75 8.50
C GLN A 12 -2.43 -5.08 7.84
N ILE A 13 -2.95 -4.20 6.98
CA ILE A 13 -4.21 -4.44 6.26
C ILE A 13 -4.13 -5.70 5.41
N LYS A 14 -2.99 -5.96 4.77
CA LYS A 14 -2.76 -7.19 4.01
C LYS A 14 -2.93 -8.42 4.91
N ALA A 15 -2.33 -8.41 6.10
CA ALA A 15 -2.39 -9.52 7.03
C ALA A 15 -3.78 -9.68 7.66
N GLU A 16 -4.38 -8.59 8.14
CA GLU A 16 -5.69 -8.58 8.79
C GLU A 16 -6.81 -9.06 7.86
N LYS A 17 -6.77 -8.66 6.58
CA LYS A 17 -7.77 -9.03 5.58
C LYS A 17 -7.38 -10.26 4.77
N ASN A 18 -6.24 -10.88 5.11
CA ASN A 18 -5.66 -12.00 4.40
C ASN A 18 -5.54 -11.79 2.87
N TYR A 19 -5.25 -10.55 2.48
CA TYR A 19 -5.15 -10.16 1.08
C TYR A 19 -3.85 -10.68 0.46
N THR A 20 -3.96 -11.12 -0.80
CA THR A 20 -2.81 -11.30 -1.68
C THR A 20 -2.32 -9.96 -2.20
N LEU A 21 -1.13 -9.93 -2.81
CA LEU A 21 -0.67 -8.72 -3.52
C LEU A 21 -1.58 -8.37 -4.70
N TYR A 22 -2.22 -9.38 -5.31
CA TYR A 22 -3.18 -9.17 -6.38
C TYR A 22 -4.45 -8.47 -5.88
N ASP A 23 -4.97 -8.86 -4.72
CA ASP A 23 -6.16 -8.22 -4.12
C ASP A 23 -5.87 -6.76 -3.76
N LEU A 24 -4.70 -6.51 -3.16
CA LEU A 24 -4.25 -5.15 -2.88
C LEU A 24 -4.07 -4.34 -4.16
N SER A 25 -3.49 -4.94 -5.20
CA SER A 25 -3.33 -4.33 -6.52
C SER A 25 -4.68 -3.88 -7.09
N LYS A 26 -5.71 -4.71 -6.99
CA LYS A 26 -7.06 -4.37 -7.47
C LYS A 26 -7.71 -3.29 -6.61
N LYS A 27 -7.59 -3.39 -5.29
CA LYS A 27 -8.20 -2.44 -4.35
C LYS A 27 -7.57 -1.05 -4.44
N LEU A 28 -6.25 -1.03 -4.53
CA LEU A 28 -5.42 0.14 -4.68
C LEU A 28 -5.13 0.41 -6.14
N ASP A 29 -5.88 -0.09 -7.12
CA ASP A 29 -5.73 0.18 -8.56
C ASP A 29 -4.28 0.43 -9.07
N VAL A 30 -3.34 -0.42 -8.63
CA VAL A 30 -1.91 -0.34 -8.95
C VAL A 30 -1.41 -1.69 -9.42
N GLN A 31 -0.35 -1.67 -10.21
CA GLN A 31 0.30 -2.91 -10.63
C GLN A 31 0.91 -3.64 -9.43
N VAL A 32 0.81 -4.98 -9.43
CA VAL A 32 1.41 -5.85 -8.41
C VAL A 32 2.91 -5.56 -8.25
N THR A 33 3.63 -5.37 -9.35
CA THR A 33 5.07 -5.05 -9.36
C THR A 33 5.39 -3.73 -8.63
N THR A 34 4.47 -2.76 -8.69
CA THR A 34 4.61 -1.49 -7.98
C THR A 34 4.45 -1.69 -6.48
N LEU A 35 3.47 -2.50 -6.05
CA LEU A 35 3.32 -2.88 -4.65
C LEU A 35 4.52 -3.69 -4.14
N GLU A 36 5.02 -4.64 -4.91
CA GLU A 36 6.24 -5.39 -4.56
C GLU A 36 7.42 -4.46 -4.34
N ARG A 37 7.64 -3.50 -5.25
CA ARG A 37 8.70 -2.51 -5.11
C ARG A 37 8.52 -1.68 -3.85
N TRP A 38 7.32 -1.21 -3.56
CA TRP A 38 7.04 -0.41 -2.36
C TRP A 38 7.31 -1.21 -1.08
N LEU A 39 6.81 -2.45 -1.00
CA LEU A 39 7.00 -3.32 0.15
C LEU A 39 8.46 -3.74 0.34
N LYS A 40 9.20 -3.93 -0.75
CA LYS A 40 10.63 -4.29 -0.72
C LYS A 40 11.52 -3.11 -0.33
N THR A 41 11.22 -1.91 -0.84
CA THR A 41 12.04 -0.72 -0.64
C THR A 41 11.61 0.15 0.54
N ASN A 42 10.44 -0.13 1.14
CA ASN A 42 9.77 0.71 2.13
C ASN A 42 9.62 2.17 1.68
N ARG A 43 9.40 2.36 0.37
CA ARG A 43 9.28 3.68 -0.26
C ARG A 43 8.05 3.71 -1.16
N ILE A 44 7.25 4.73 -0.96
CA ILE A 44 6.14 5.14 -1.82
C ILE A 44 6.34 6.61 -2.12
N ASN A 45 6.01 7.07 -3.33
CA ASN A 45 6.13 8.50 -3.62
C ASN A 45 4.93 9.25 -3.04
N ARG A 46 5.03 10.58 -2.90
CA ARG A 46 3.99 11.41 -2.29
C ARG A 46 2.63 11.32 -3.00
N VAL A 47 2.62 11.22 -4.32
CA VAL A 47 1.38 11.14 -5.13
C VAL A 47 0.63 9.85 -4.82
N TYR A 48 1.32 8.71 -4.87
CA TYR A 48 0.75 7.42 -4.51
C TYR A 48 0.41 7.33 -3.04
N ALA A 49 1.20 7.95 -2.15
CA ALA A 49 0.94 7.92 -0.72
C ALA A 49 -0.43 8.55 -0.38
N SER A 50 -0.69 9.75 -0.91
CA SER A 50 -1.99 10.43 -0.71
C SER A 50 -3.14 9.56 -1.21
N TRP A 51 -2.98 8.99 -2.40
CA TRP A 51 -4.03 8.22 -3.02
C TRP A 51 -4.29 6.87 -2.33
N VAL A 52 -3.25 6.19 -1.85
CA VAL A 52 -3.38 4.97 -1.06
C VAL A 52 -4.08 5.26 0.27
N VAL A 53 -3.75 6.38 0.92
CA VAL A 53 -4.42 6.83 2.15
C VAL A 53 -5.91 7.00 1.91
N ASP A 54 -6.30 7.67 0.83
CA ASP A 54 -7.71 7.86 0.47
C ASP A 54 -8.41 6.52 0.18
N LYS A 55 -7.79 5.64 -0.61
CA LYS A 55 -8.34 4.32 -0.98
C LYS A 55 -8.51 3.37 0.21
N LEU A 56 -7.62 3.47 1.20
CA LEU A 56 -7.68 2.66 2.41
C LEU A 56 -8.54 3.29 3.51
N GLY A 57 -9.01 4.53 3.32
CA GLY A 57 -9.79 5.27 4.32
C GLY A 57 -8.98 5.61 5.57
N LEU A 58 -7.66 5.77 5.42
CA LEU A 58 -6.73 6.06 6.52
C LEU A 58 -6.71 7.57 6.82
N LYS A 59 -7.82 8.13 7.29
CA LYS A 59 -7.85 9.52 7.78
C LYS A 59 -7.04 9.70 9.06
#